data_AF-A0A9E2G6T6-F1
#
_entry.id   AF-A0A9E2G6T6-F1
#
_cell.length_a   1.000
_cell.length_b   1.000
_cell.length_c   1.000
_cell.angle_alpha   90.00
_cell.angle_beta   90.00
_cell.angle_gamma   90.00
#
_symmetry.space_group_name_H-M   'P 1'
#
loop_
_entity.id
_entity.type
_entity.pdbx_description
1 polymer ?
#
loop_
_entity_poly.entity_id
_entity_poly.type
_entity_poly.pdbx_seq_one_letter_code
_entity_poly.pdbx_strand_id
1 'polypeptide(L)'
;MVRAIFQNNMQKSFSFALFTLFTMVWFIACDPATSPTVKYGQVSDFAKACASGSQCQSLRCIEMNEIMACTRYCEQASDCPDNFYCAIEAGDDPEKIMGLCRPLDADIICKRCSNDTQCAIIGGTCKPFAASTYCLMDCTLDECPNGYTCTPIDDSSYCTPDTGECECNTLKEGDRRACSFENEYGECSGAMTCLGEAGWATCDASMPGPEVCDTIDNNCDGSIDEGI
;
A
#
# COMPACT_ATOMS: atom_id res chain seq x y z
N MET A 1 -69.46 -14.11 -52.89
CA MET A 1 -69.82 -13.03 -51.94
C MET A 1 -68.54 -12.27 -51.63
N VAL A 2 -68.33 -11.11 -52.25
CA VAL A 2 -68.52 -9.75 -51.69
C VAL A 2 -67.18 -9.17 -51.19
N ARG A 3 -66.66 -8.19 -51.97
CA ARG A 3 -65.88 -6.98 -51.62
C ARG A 3 -64.48 -7.18 -51.01
N ALA A 4 -63.44 -6.37 -51.27
CA ALA A 4 -63.30 -4.96 -51.67
C ALA A 4 -61.93 -4.81 -52.43
N ILE A 5 -61.77 -4.06 -53.54
CA ILE A 5 -61.75 -2.58 -53.68
C ILE A 5 -60.68 -1.95 -52.76
N PHE A 6 -59.71 -1.12 -53.16
CA PHE A 6 -59.14 -0.61 -54.42
C PHE A 6 -58.00 0.33 -53.96
N GLN A 7 -56.97 0.47 -54.81
CA GLN A 7 -56.21 1.71 -55.07
C GLN A 7 -55.51 2.48 -53.93
N ASN A 8 -54.19 2.31 -53.91
CA ASN A 8 -53.24 3.40 -53.60
C ASN A 8 -53.51 4.59 -54.52
N ASN A 9 -53.72 5.78 -53.95
CA ASN A 9 -53.75 7.02 -54.70
C ASN A 9 -52.81 8.04 -54.04
N MET A 10 -51.94 8.61 -54.87
CA MET A 10 -50.94 9.60 -54.49
C MET A 10 -51.53 11.01 -54.38
N GLN A 11 -50.78 11.85 -53.65
CA GLN A 11 -50.72 13.31 -53.69
C GLN A 11 -51.87 14.14 -53.08
N LYS A 12 -51.48 15.01 -52.12
CA LYS A 12 -51.71 16.48 -52.07
C LYS A 12 -51.30 17.00 -50.67
N SER A 13 -50.23 17.79 -50.57
CA SER A 13 -50.24 19.27 -50.51
C SER A 13 -50.52 19.86 -49.12
N PHE A 14 -49.47 20.49 -48.57
CA PHE A 14 -49.41 21.66 -47.68
C PHE A 14 -50.59 22.01 -46.76
N SER A 15 -50.33 22.06 -45.44
CA SER A 15 -50.88 23.11 -44.58
C SER A 15 -50.04 23.30 -43.30
N PHE A 16 -49.68 24.55 -43.03
CA PHE A 16 -48.99 25.03 -41.83
C PHE A 16 -49.88 24.86 -40.59
N ALA A 17 -49.36 24.23 -39.53
CA ALA A 17 -49.94 24.33 -38.19
C ALA A 17 -48.84 24.32 -37.13
N LEU A 18 -48.76 25.43 -36.40
CA LEU A 18 -47.91 25.68 -35.25
C LEU A 18 -48.27 24.68 -34.13
N PHE A 19 -47.34 23.80 -33.73
CA PHE A 19 -47.49 22.94 -32.56
C PHE A 19 -46.26 23.04 -31.68
N THR A 20 -46.45 23.65 -30.52
CA THR A 20 -45.54 23.62 -29.37
C THR A 20 -45.27 22.17 -28.96
N LEU A 21 -44.02 21.71 -29.05
CA LEU A 21 -43.59 20.46 -28.43
C LEU A 21 -42.35 20.69 -27.57
N PHE A 22 -42.56 20.49 -26.26
CA PHE A 22 -41.55 20.19 -25.26
C PHE A 22 -40.39 19.39 -25.86
N THR A 23 -39.20 19.98 -25.91
CA THR A 23 -37.98 19.21 -26.11
C THR A 23 -37.80 18.34 -24.86
N MET A 24 -38.21 17.07 -24.96
CA MET A 24 -37.85 16.04 -24.01
C MET A 24 -36.32 16.04 -23.91
N VAL A 25 -35.82 16.60 -22.81
CA VAL A 25 -34.47 16.33 -22.35
C VAL A 25 -34.45 14.83 -22.08
N TRP A 26 -33.87 14.08 -23.01
CA TRP A 26 -33.54 12.69 -22.78
C TRP A 26 -32.57 12.67 -21.60
N PHE A 27 -33.11 12.36 -20.42
CA PHE A 27 -32.30 11.80 -19.35
C PHE A 27 -31.80 10.45 -19.88
N ILE A 28 -30.63 10.47 -20.51
CA ILE A 28 -29.87 9.26 -20.78
C ILE A 28 -29.49 8.74 -19.38
N ALA A 29 -30.32 7.87 -18.83
CA ALA A 29 -29.94 7.05 -17.70
C ALA A 29 -28.69 6.27 -18.11
N CYS A 30 -27.62 6.39 -17.34
CA CYS A 30 -26.40 5.62 -17.53
C CYS A 30 -26.76 4.14 -17.31
N ASP A 31 -26.76 3.34 -18.37
CA ASP A 31 -26.95 1.88 -18.28
C ASP A 31 -25.60 1.23 -17.92
N PRO A 32 -25.42 0.71 -16.69
CA PRO A 32 -24.16 0.13 -16.25
C PRO A 32 -23.73 -1.10 -17.07
N ALA A 33 -24.64 -1.70 -17.85
CA ALA A 33 -24.33 -2.85 -18.70
C ALA A 33 -23.70 -2.47 -20.06
N THR A 34 -23.74 -1.19 -20.45
CA THR A 34 -23.25 -0.73 -21.77
C THR A 34 -22.09 0.27 -21.69
N SER A 35 -21.67 0.63 -20.48
CA SER A 35 -20.42 1.37 -20.29
C SER A 35 -19.27 0.52 -20.84
N PRO A 36 -18.37 1.06 -21.68
CA PRO A 36 -17.18 0.33 -22.07
C PRO A 36 -16.49 -0.10 -20.78
N THR A 37 -16.35 -1.41 -20.61
CA THR A 37 -15.62 -2.02 -19.52
C THR A 37 -14.17 -1.62 -19.66
N VAL A 38 -13.85 -0.41 -19.20
CA VAL A 38 -12.53 -0.15 -18.64
C VAL A 38 -12.44 -1.18 -17.54
N LYS A 39 -11.75 -2.30 -17.83
CA LYS A 39 -11.36 -3.30 -16.83
C LYS A 39 -10.98 -2.51 -15.59
N TYR A 40 -11.54 -2.88 -14.43
CA TYR A 40 -11.44 -2.20 -13.14
C TYR A 40 -10.01 -1.92 -12.61
N GLY A 41 -8.96 -2.06 -13.45
CA GLY A 41 -7.56 -1.78 -13.20
C GLY A 41 -6.94 -0.60 -13.97
N GLN A 42 -7.61 0.10 -14.90
CA GLN A 42 -7.04 1.34 -15.48
C GLN A 42 -7.85 2.57 -15.07
N VAL A 43 -7.54 3.09 -13.89
CA VAL A 43 -8.14 4.32 -13.36
C VAL A 43 -7.19 5.50 -13.55
N SER A 44 -7.74 6.64 -13.95
CA SER A 44 -6.97 7.87 -14.22
C SER A 44 -6.67 8.69 -12.96
N ASP A 45 -7.23 8.28 -11.83
CA ASP A 45 -7.08 8.90 -10.52
C ASP A 45 -6.28 8.05 -9.54
N PHE A 46 -5.58 7.01 -10.03
CA PHE A 46 -4.70 6.20 -9.21
C PHE A 46 -3.68 7.07 -8.44
N ALA A 47 -3.50 6.77 -7.15
CA ALA A 47 -2.66 7.50 -6.20
C ALA A 47 -3.03 9.00 -6.02
N LYS A 48 -4.19 9.46 -6.52
CA LYS A 48 -4.68 10.82 -6.21
C LYS A 48 -5.28 10.85 -4.82
N ALA A 49 -5.06 11.95 -4.11
CA ALA A 49 -5.60 12.16 -2.77
C ALA A 49 -7.13 12.08 -2.75
N CYS A 50 -7.68 11.43 -1.73
CA CYS A 50 -9.11 11.28 -1.48
C CYS A 50 -9.41 11.34 0.01
N ALA A 51 -10.61 11.79 0.35
CA ALA A 51 -11.19 11.74 1.70
C ALA A 51 -12.17 10.58 1.86
N SER A 52 -12.75 10.08 0.75
CA SER A 52 -13.66 8.93 0.75
C SER A 52 -13.66 8.23 -0.60
N GLY A 53 -14.12 6.97 -0.62
CA GLY A 53 -14.21 6.16 -1.84
C GLY A 53 -14.97 6.84 -2.99
N SER A 54 -15.99 7.67 -2.68
CA SER A 54 -16.79 8.38 -3.70
C SER A 54 -15.98 9.30 -4.63
N GLN A 55 -14.79 9.70 -4.22
CA GLN A 55 -13.89 10.56 -5.00
C GLN A 55 -12.98 9.76 -5.94
N CYS A 56 -13.03 8.43 -5.86
CA CYS A 56 -12.23 7.51 -6.65
C CYS A 56 -13.07 6.79 -7.70
N GLN A 57 -12.55 6.61 -8.90
CA GLN A 57 -13.16 5.85 -9.99
C GLN A 57 -13.34 4.38 -9.61
N SER A 58 -12.45 3.85 -8.78
CA SER A 58 -12.54 2.51 -8.18
C SER A 58 -13.53 2.41 -7.01
N LEU A 59 -14.05 3.54 -6.54
CA LEU A 59 -14.79 3.68 -5.28
C LEU A 59 -13.98 3.31 -4.03
N ARG A 60 -12.65 3.20 -4.16
CA ARG A 60 -11.74 2.76 -3.08
C ARG A 60 -10.70 3.82 -2.79
N CYS A 61 -10.75 4.32 -1.57
CA CYS A 61 -9.82 5.28 -1.00
C CYS A 61 -9.10 4.55 0.14
N ILE A 62 -7.80 4.29 -0.03
CA ILE A 62 -6.99 3.53 0.92
C ILE A 62 -5.83 4.39 1.41
N GLU A 63 -5.27 4.01 2.55
CA GLU A 63 -4.05 4.62 3.08
C GLU A 63 -2.84 4.19 2.23
N MET A 64 -2.05 5.18 1.80
CA MET A 64 -0.78 5.04 1.08
C MET A 64 0.21 6.03 1.71
N ASN A 65 1.19 5.56 2.50
CA ASN A 65 2.22 6.43 3.11
C ASN A 65 1.66 7.72 3.76
N GLU A 66 0.75 7.58 4.73
CA GLU A 66 0.11 8.68 5.49
C GLU A 66 -0.91 9.56 4.76
N ILE A 67 -1.10 9.36 3.44
CA ILE A 67 -2.18 10.02 2.70
C ILE A 67 -3.24 9.01 2.29
N MET A 68 -4.49 9.45 2.33
CA MET A 68 -5.60 8.69 1.76
C MET A 68 -5.62 8.93 0.25
N ALA A 69 -5.50 7.86 -0.54
CA ALA A 69 -5.39 7.94 -1.98
C ALA A 69 -6.19 6.85 -2.72
N CYS A 70 -6.59 7.17 -3.94
CA CYS A 70 -7.40 6.29 -4.77
C CYS A 70 -6.58 5.12 -5.30
N THR A 71 -7.05 3.90 -5.06
CA THR A 71 -6.46 2.66 -5.60
C THR A 71 -7.25 2.15 -6.81
N ARG A 72 -6.80 1.05 -7.41
CA ARG A 72 -7.47 0.30 -8.48
C ARG A 72 -7.66 -1.15 -8.04
N TYR A 73 -8.58 -1.87 -8.68
CA TYR A 73 -8.65 -3.31 -8.49
C TYR A 73 -7.58 -4.02 -9.32
N CYS A 74 -7.21 -5.22 -8.87
CA CYS A 74 -6.25 -6.09 -9.52
C CYS A 74 -6.68 -7.55 -9.36
N GLU A 75 -6.34 -8.38 -10.34
CA GLU A 75 -6.50 -9.83 -10.30
C GLU A 75 -5.13 -10.51 -10.18
N GLN A 76 -4.08 -9.86 -10.68
CA GLN A 76 -2.70 -10.35 -10.69
C GLN A 76 -1.71 -9.21 -10.43
N ALA A 77 -0.47 -9.55 -10.05
CA ALA A 77 0.56 -8.57 -9.69
C ALA A 77 0.82 -7.53 -10.81
N SER A 78 0.79 -7.95 -12.07
CA SER A 78 1.03 -7.07 -13.23
C SER A 78 -0.08 -6.05 -13.52
N ASP A 79 -1.22 -6.12 -12.83
CA ASP A 79 -2.27 -5.10 -12.94
C ASP A 79 -1.93 -3.82 -12.15
N CYS A 80 -1.01 -3.95 -11.19
CA CYS A 80 -0.53 -2.87 -10.36
C CYS A 80 0.71 -2.19 -10.96
N PRO A 81 0.83 -0.86 -10.84
CA PRO A 81 2.06 -0.16 -11.23
C PRO A 81 3.28 -0.63 -10.42
N ASP A 82 4.47 -0.28 -10.91
CA ASP A 82 5.70 -0.46 -10.15
C ASP A 82 5.57 0.11 -8.73
N ASN A 83 6.11 -0.59 -7.74
CA ASN A 83 5.96 -0.31 -6.31
C ASN A 83 4.52 -0.46 -5.77
N PHE A 84 3.66 -1.25 -6.44
CA PHE A 84 2.38 -1.69 -5.89
C PHE A 84 2.21 -3.21 -6.09
N TYR A 85 1.62 -3.89 -5.11
CA TYR A 85 1.25 -5.30 -5.21
C TYR A 85 -0.27 -5.47 -5.13
N CYS A 86 -0.75 -6.59 -5.64
CA CYS A 86 -2.16 -6.91 -5.58
C CYS A 86 -2.53 -7.52 -4.23
N ALA A 87 -3.14 -6.73 -3.34
CA ALA A 87 -3.64 -7.19 -2.06
C ALA A 87 -5.01 -7.84 -2.25
N ILE A 88 -5.02 -9.17 -2.27
CA ILE A 88 -6.23 -9.96 -2.41
C ILE A 88 -7.02 -9.92 -1.10
N GLU A 89 -8.24 -9.36 -1.13
CA GLU A 89 -9.17 -9.48 -0.01
C GLU A 89 -10.00 -10.76 -0.18
N ALA A 90 -10.15 -11.54 0.89
CA ALA A 90 -11.04 -12.70 0.90
C ALA A 90 -12.49 -12.20 0.83
N GLY A 91 -13.07 -12.17 -0.37
CA GLY A 91 -14.48 -11.90 -0.57
C GLY A 91 -15.37 -13.05 -0.10
N ASP A 92 -16.67 -12.78 0.05
CA ASP A 92 -17.69 -13.80 0.36
C ASP A 92 -17.88 -14.85 -0.76
N ASP A 93 -17.36 -14.57 -1.97
CA ASP A 93 -17.44 -15.43 -3.15
C ASP A 93 -16.06 -16.05 -3.46
N PRO A 94 -15.88 -17.37 -3.29
CA PRO A 94 -14.60 -18.05 -3.51
C PRO A 94 -14.16 -18.09 -4.98
N GLU A 95 -15.04 -17.76 -5.94
CA GLU A 95 -14.70 -17.77 -7.37
C GLU A 95 -14.25 -16.40 -7.91
N LYS A 96 -14.36 -15.33 -7.11
CA LYS A 96 -14.04 -13.95 -7.55
C LYS A 96 -13.03 -13.29 -6.62
N ILE A 97 -11.79 -13.75 -6.75
CA ILE A 97 -10.63 -13.22 -6.04
C ILE A 97 -10.24 -11.88 -6.68
N MET A 98 -10.75 -10.78 -6.13
CA MET A 98 -10.45 -9.43 -6.62
C MET A 98 -9.73 -8.65 -5.53
N GLY A 99 -8.49 -8.25 -5.81
CA GLY A 99 -7.64 -7.49 -4.91
C GLY A 99 -7.65 -6.00 -5.19
N LEU A 100 -6.96 -5.25 -4.34
CA LEU A 100 -6.67 -3.83 -4.52
C LEU A 100 -5.17 -3.62 -4.65
N CYS A 101 -4.76 -2.72 -5.55
CA CYS A 101 -3.35 -2.34 -5.65
C CYS A 101 -2.97 -1.52 -4.42
N ARG A 102 -2.25 -2.15 -3.52
CA ARG A 102 -1.67 -1.47 -2.37
C ARG A 102 -0.23 -1.16 -2.70
N PRO A 103 0.31 -0.04 -2.21
CA PRO A 103 1.73 0.20 -2.35
C PRO A 103 2.49 -1.04 -1.86
N LEU A 104 3.57 -1.39 -2.55
CA LEU A 104 4.69 -2.15 -1.99
C LEU A 104 5.40 -1.23 -0.98
N ASP A 105 4.63 -0.70 -0.05
CA ASP A 105 5.18 -0.10 1.15
C ASP A 105 5.57 -1.28 2.05
N ALA A 106 6.58 -1.05 2.87
CA ALA A 106 7.06 -1.92 3.95
C ALA A 106 5.98 -2.25 5.02
N ASP A 107 4.70 -2.00 4.72
CA ASP A 107 3.55 -2.11 5.61
C ASP A 107 2.84 -3.46 5.53
N ILE A 108 3.17 -4.33 4.55
CA ILE A 108 2.79 -5.75 4.66
C ILE A 108 4.00 -6.69 4.60
N ILE A 109 4.92 -6.57 3.63
CA ILE A 109 6.26 -7.17 3.78
C ILE A 109 7.05 -6.20 4.66
N CYS A 110 7.73 -6.65 5.70
CA CYS A 110 8.34 -5.80 6.73
C CYS A 110 7.36 -5.09 7.69
N LYS A 111 6.09 -5.52 7.69
CA LYS A 111 5.14 -5.14 8.74
C LYS A 111 5.50 -5.85 10.04
N ARG A 112 5.60 -5.13 11.16
CA ARG A 112 5.69 -5.79 12.47
C ARG A 112 4.49 -6.71 12.69
N CYS A 113 4.76 -7.90 13.22
CA CYS A 113 3.75 -8.88 13.52
C CYS A 113 4.06 -9.65 14.79
N SER A 114 3.05 -10.24 15.38
CA SER A 114 3.17 -11.18 16.50
C SER A 114 2.71 -12.60 16.15
N ASN A 115 2.00 -12.77 15.02
CA ASN A 115 1.56 -14.05 14.49
C ASN A 115 1.23 -13.94 12.99
N ASP A 116 1.14 -15.08 12.33
CA ASP A 116 0.97 -15.18 10.87
C ASP A 116 -0.34 -14.58 10.37
N THR A 117 -1.41 -14.60 11.17
CA THR A 117 -2.72 -14.04 10.79
C THR A 117 -2.68 -12.53 10.53
N GLN A 118 -1.66 -11.82 11.05
CA GLN A 118 -1.47 -10.39 10.81
C GLN A 118 -0.83 -10.09 9.44
N CYS A 119 -0.31 -11.11 8.78
CA CYS A 119 0.39 -11.05 7.51
C CYS A 119 -0.59 -11.33 6.36
N ALA A 120 -1.34 -10.30 5.99
CA ALA A 120 -2.34 -10.36 4.91
C ALA A 120 -1.69 -10.36 3.50
N ILE A 121 -0.78 -11.31 3.26
CA ILE A 121 -0.10 -11.58 1.98
C ILE A 121 -0.22 -13.07 1.69
N ILE A 122 -0.24 -13.42 0.41
CA ILE A 122 -0.09 -14.80 -0.03
C ILE A 122 1.22 -15.37 0.53
N GLY A 123 1.15 -16.43 1.32
CA GLY A 123 2.34 -16.99 1.98
C GLY A 123 2.96 -16.10 3.05
N GLY A 124 2.27 -15.05 3.49
CA GLY A 124 2.75 -14.15 4.53
C GLY A 124 2.89 -14.86 5.86
N THR A 125 4.12 -14.95 6.37
CA THR A 125 4.43 -15.57 7.67
C THR A 125 5.14 -14.58 8.56
N CYS A 126 4.86 -14.62 9.86
CA CYS A 126 5.50 -13.77 10.84
C CYS A 126 6.84 -14.38 11.27
N LYS A 127 7.94 -13.83 10.76
CA LYS A 127 9.29 -14.38 10.96
C LYS A 127 10.21 -13.41 11.69
N PRO A 128 11.10 -13.91 12.57
CA PRO A 128 12.18 -13.10 13.13
C PRO A 128 13.11 -12.61 12.01
N PHE A 129 13.31 -11.31 11.92
CA PHE A 129 14.21 -10.71 10.94
C PHE A 129 14.75 -9.38 11.49
N ALA A 130 16.07 -9.19 11.39
CA ALA A 130 16.78 -8.07 12.00
C ALA A 130 16.43 -7.88 13.50
N ALA A 131 15.96 -6.70 13.91
CA ALA A 131 15.70 -6.36 15.30
C ALA A 131 14.34 -6.85 15.85
N SER A 132 13.45 -7.41 15.04
CA SER A 132 12.09 -7.76 15.46
C SER A 132 11.49 -8.92 14.67
N THR A 133 10.18 -9.09 14.76
CA THR A 133 9.42 -10.03 13.94
C THR A 133 8.63 -9.26 12.89
N TYR A 134 8.74 -9.69 11.64
CA TYR A 134 8.11 -9.05 10.51
C TYR A 134 7.36 -10.05 9.64
N CYS A 135 6.28 -9.58 9.03
CA CYS A 135 5.60 -10.32 7.99
C CYS A 135 6.52 -10.38 6.77
N LEU A 136 6.89 -11.59 6.36
CA LEU A 136 7.67 -11.84 5.16
C LEU A 136 6.87 -12.74 4.22
N MET A 137 6.96 -12.46 2.92
CA MET A 137 6.32 -13.28 1.89
C MET A 137 7.19 -14.49 1.59
N ASP A 138 6.60 -15.69 1.57
CA ASP A 138 7.28 -16.91 1.13
C ASP A 138 7.52 -16.88 -0.39
N CYS A 139 8.80 -16.77 -0.79
CA CYS A 139 9.20 -16.66 -2.19
C CYS A 139 9.29 -18.00 -2.93
N THR A 140 8.91 -19.10 -2.29
CA THR A 140 8.68 -20.37 -2.98
C THR A 140 7.30 -20.42 -3.63
N LEU A 141 6.39 -19.52 -3.22
CA LEU A 141 5.03 -19.43 -3.72
C LEU A 141 4.88 -18.39 -4.83
N ASP A 142 5.68 -17.32 -4.81
CA ASP A 142 5.70 -16.26 -5.84
C ASP A 142 7.08 -15.58 -5.90
N GLU A 143 7.36 -14.83 -6.98
CA GLU A 143 8.60 -14.07 -7.13
C GLU A 143 8.64 -12.85 -6.20
N CYS A 144 9.83 -12.54 -5.67
CA CYS A 144 9.99 -11.38 -4.81
C CYS A 144 9.81 -10.06 -5.58
N PRO A 145 9.14 -9.07 -4.98
CA PRO A 145 9.07 -7.72 -5.53
C PRO A 145 10.45 -7.07 -5.65
N ASN A 146 10.56 -6.03 -6.49
CA ASN A 146 11.78 -5.23 -6.60
C ASN A 146 12.21 -4.66 -5.25
N GLY A 147 13.52 -4.70 -4.96
CA GLY A 147 14.10 -4.27 -3.68
C GLY A 147 14.06 -5.35 -2.58
N TYR A 148 13.59 -6.56 -2.92
CA TYR A 148 13.61 -7.72 -2.06
C TYR A 148 14.34 -8.88 -2.71
N THR A 149 15.19 -9.54 -1.92
CA THR A 149 15.89 -10.76 -2.28
C THR A 149 15.26 -11.94 -1.55
N CYS A 150 15.04 -13.03 -2.28
CA CYS A 150 14.59 -14.30 -1.71
C CYS A 150 15.74 -14.92 -0.90
N THR A 151 15.65 -14.87 0.44
CA THR A 151 16.67 -15.39 1.35
C THR A 151 16.13 -16.56 2.18
N PRO A 152 16.95 -17.59 2.45
CA PRO A 152 16.54 -18.69 3.31
C PRO A 152 16.40 -18.25 4.77
N ILE A 153 15.24 -18.51 5.40
CA ILE A 153 15.00 -18.28 6.83
C ILE A 153 14.29 -19.50 7.39
N ASP A 154 14.90 -20.14 8.40
CA ASP A 154 14.47 -21.42 8.97
C ASP A 154 14.29 -22.51 7.89
N ASP A 155 13.04 -22.96 7.69
CA ASP A 155 12.64 -24.09 6.85
C ASP A 155 12.12 -23.67 5.45
N SER A 156 12.02 -22.38 5.16
CA SER A 156 11.57 -21.87 3.85
C SER A 156 12.45 -20.70 3.37
N SER A 157 12.09 -20.08 2.25
CA SER A 157 12.73 -18.87 1.74
C SER A 157 11.72 -17.73 1.71
N TYR A 158 12.16 -16.54 2.12
CA TYR A 158 11.29 -15.37 2.23
C TYR A 158 11.89 -14.16 1.54
N CYS A 159 11.02 -13.28 1.05
CA CYS A 159 11.42 -11.99 0.50
C CYS A 159 11.87 -11.05 1.62
N THR A 160 13.17 -10.81 1.72
CA THR A 160 13.78 -9.86 2.65
C THR A 160 14.28 -8.63 1.91
N PRO A 161 14.21 -7.44 2.50
CA PRO A 161 14.76 -6.24 1.88
C PRO A 161 16.24 -6.42 1.51
N ASP A 162 16.63 -5.88 0.37
CA ASP A 162 18.04 -5.85 -0.06
C ASP A 162 18.94 -5.07 0.94
N THR A 163 18.34 -4.17 1.72
CA THR A 163 19.00 -3.42 2.80
C THR A 163 19.30 -4.28 4.03
N GLY A 164 18.68 -5.45 4.15
CA GLY A 164 18.78 -6.32 5.33
C GLY A 164 17.98 -5.82 6.54
N GLU A 165 17.25 -4.70 6.43
CA GLU A 165 16.54 -4.07 7.53
C GLU A 165 15.12 -3.67 7.12
N CYS A 166 14.13 -4.03 7.94
CA CYS A 166 12.72 -3.72 7.68
C CYS A 166 12.29 -2.32 8.16
N GLU A 167 13.02 -1.74 9.12
CA GLU A 167 12.65 -0.46 9.73
C GLU A 167 13.24 0.76 9.03
N CYS A 168 14.27 0.59 8.20
CA CYS A 168 14.92 1.68 7.50
C CYS A 168 14.99 1.41 5.99
N ASN A 169 14.44 2.34 5.22
CA ASN A 169 14.44 2.37 3.76
C ASN A 169 14.45 3.83 3.29
N THR A 170 14.50 4.06 1.97
CA THR A 170 14.51 5.41 1.36
C THR A 170 13.37 6.32 1.81
N LEU A 171 12.21 5.76 2.12
CA LEU A 171 11.03 6.52 2.55
C LEU A 171 11.13 6.96 4.01
N LYS A 172 11.93 6.26 4.81
CA LYS A 172 12.18 6.53 6.23
C LYS A 172 13.52 7.24 6.48
N GLU A 173 14.15 7.75 5.43
CA GLU A 173 15.41 8.47 5.57
C GLU A 173 15.25 9.67 6.53
N GLY A 174 16.13 9.75 7.53
CA GLY A 174 16.06 10.74 8.60
C GLY A 174 15.27 10.30 9.84
N ASP A 175 14.52 9.19 9.79
CA ASP A 175 13.90 8.61 10.99
C ASP A 175 14.97 8.28 12.03
N ARG A 176 14.58 8.36 13.31
CA ARG A 176 15.46 8.04 14.45
C ARG A 176 14.88 6.92 15.27
N ARG A 177 15.73 5.95 15.67
CA ARG A 177 15.41 4.94 16.69
C ARG A 177 16.38 5.01 17.84
N ALA A 178 15.92 4.68 19.04
CA ALA A 178 16.78 4.60 20.21
C ALA A 178 17.79 3.45 20.07
N CYS A 179 18.97 3.64 20.66
CA CYS A 179 20.00 2.62 20.83
C CYS A 179 20.75 2.89 22.14
N SER A 180 21.49 1.91 22.65
CA SER A 180 22.33 2.09 23.83
C SER A 180 23.60 1.24 23.76
N PHE A 181 24.62 1.69 24.49
CA PHE A 181 25.80 0.90 24.81
C PHE A 181 25.81 0.61 26.31
N GLU A 182 26.02 -0.65 26.68
CA GLU A 182 26.06 -1.12 28.07
C GLU A 182 27.40 -1.80 28.37
N ASN A 183 27.99 -1.49 29.53
CA ASN A 183 29.13 -2.21 30.08
C ASN A 183 29.13 -2.16 31.62
N GLU A 184 30.25 -2.49 32.26
CA GLU A 184 30.36 -2.50 33.72
C GLU A 184 30.21 -1.14 34.41
N TYR A 185 30.35 -0.03 33.67
CA TYR A 185 30.20 1.32 34.18
C TYR A 185 28.75 1.82 34.10
N GLY A 186 27.97 1.38 33.12
CA GLY A 186 26.56 1.77 33.00
C GLY A 186 25.99 1.55 31.60
N GLU A 187 24.89 2.25 31.30
CA GLU A 187 24.18 2.19 30.01
C GLU A 187 23.97 3.60 29.46
N CYS A 188 24.67 3.94 28.38
CA CYS A 188 24.53 5.21 27.70
C CYS A 188 23.55 5.08 26.54
N SER A 189 22.51 5.91 26.56
CA SER A 189 21.49 5.98 25.50
C SER A 189 21.90 6.94 24.38
N GLY A 190 21.47 6.62 23.16
CA GLY A 190 21.63 7.43 21.96
C GLY A 190 20.58 7.11 20.92
N ALA A 191 20.85 7.48 19.67
CA ALA A 191 20.00 7.25 18.52
C ALA A 191 20.80 6.76 17.31
N MET A 192 20.13 5.94 16.51
CA MET A 192 20.52 5.67 15.12
C MET A 192 19.64 6.51 14.20
N THR A 193 20.21 6.98 13.09
CA THR A 193 19.46 7.69 12.04
C THR A 193 19.34 6.77 10.81
N CYS A 194 18.16 6.68 10.23
CA CYS A 194 17.96 5.92 9.00
C CYS A 194 18.56 6.67 7.81
N LEU A 195 19.43 6.01 7.05
CA LEU A 195 20.16 6.55 5.89
C LEU A 195 19.59 6.04 4.56
N GLY A 196 18.29 5.75 4.52
CA GLY A 196 17.63 5.30 3.29
C GLY A 196 18.02 3.87 2.90
N GLU A 197 18.51 3.70 1.66
CA GLU A 197 19.02 2.40 1.17
C GLU A 197 20.25 1.91 1.95
N ALA A 198 20.98 2.80 2.61
CA ALA A 198 22.14 2.44 3.42
C ALA A 198 21.77 1.85 4.80
N GLY A 199 20.47 1.78 5.14
CA GLY A 199 20.02 1.24 6.42
C GLY A 199 20.29 2.19 7.60
N TRP A 200 20.30 1.66 8.82
CA TRP A 200 20.54 2.45 10.02
C TRP A 200 22.02 2.83 10.15
N ALA A 201 22.28 4.11 10.44
CA ALA A 201 23.59 4.56 10.87
C ALA A 201 24.04 3.86 12.17
N THR A 202 25.33 3.94 12.46
CA THR A 202 25.89 3.54 13.76
C THR A 202 25.21 4.32 14.90
N CYS A 203 25.05 3.68 16.05
CA CYS A 203 24.53 4.33 17.26
C CYS A 203 25.41 5.53 17.64
N ASP A 204 24.79 6.68 17.94
CA ASP A 204 25.49 7.89 18.39
C ASP A 204 25.68 7.96 19.92
N ALA A 205 25.30 6.91 20.66
CA ALA A 205 25.53 6.79 22.09
C ALA A 205 27.04 6.79 22.40
N SER A 206 27.41 7.44 23.51
CA SER A 206 28.76 7.31 24.08
C SER A 206 28.98 5.89 24.62
N MET A 207 30.23 5.41 24.60
CA MET A 207 30.58 4.19 25.34
C MET A 207 30.68 4.55 26.83
N PRO A 208 29.96 3.87 27.74
CA PRO A 208 30.06 4.16 29.17
C PRO A 208 31.50 3.95 29.67
N GLY A 209 31.94 4.81 30.56
CA GLY A 209 33.28 4.77 31.13
C GLY A 209 33.28 5.17 32.61
N PRO A 210 34.43 5.07 33.29
CA PRO A 210 34.55 5.65 34.62
C PRO A 210 34.36 7.16 34.51
N GLU A 211 33.68 7.74 35.50
CA GLU A 211 33.63 9.18 35.66
C GLU A 211 35.06 9.77 35.64
N VAL A 212 35.18 10.96 35.07
CA VAL A 212 36.33 11.86 35.20
C VAL A 212 35.81 13.26 35.43
N CYS A 213 36.57 14.14 36.10
CA CYS A 213 36.13 15.54 36.32
C CYS A 213 36.22 16.36 35.02
N ASP A 214 35.27 16.13 34.11
CA ASP A 214 35.16 16.74 32.80
C ASP A 214 33.77 17.35 32.54
N THR A 215 32.88 17.36 33.54
CA THR A 215 31.50 17.86 33.50
C THR A 215 30.56 17.05 32.60
N ILE A 216 30.95 15.84 32.22
CA ILE A 216 30.16 14.88 31.46
C ILE A 216 29.84 13.70 32.38
N ASP A 217 28.60 13.22 32.32
CA ASP A 217 28.21 11.93 32.89
C ASP A 217 28.77 10.82 31.98
N ASN A 218 29.95 10.28 32.33
CA ASN A 218 30.65 9.28 31.52
C ASN A 218 30.05 7.88 31.69
N ASN A 219 29.45 7.59 32.84
CA ASN A 219 28.85 6.30 33.16
C ASN A 219 27.35 6.24 32.82
N CYS A 220 26.75 7.40 32.51
CA CYS A 220 25.35 7.60 32.16
C CYS A 220 24.35 7.22 33.26
N ASP A 221 24.72 7.37 34.54
CA ASP A 221 23.88 7.05 35.69
C ASP A 221 22.92 8.18 36.12
N GLY A 222 23.05 9.35 35.49
CA GLY A 222 22.24 10.54 35.73
C GLY A 222 22.86 11.53 36.72
N SER A 223 24.04 11.25 37.25
CA SER A 223 24.88 12.17 38.01
C SER A 223 26.10 12.56 37.18
N ILE A 224 26.69 13.73 37.48
CA ILE A 224 27.90 14.20 36.77
C ILE A 224 29.03 14.24 37.80
N ASP A 225 30.19 13.71 37.42
CA ASP A 225 31.44 13.73 38.18
C ASP A 225 31.29 13.11 39.60
N GLU A 226 30.47 12.07 39.79
CA GLU A 226 30.27 11.45 41.10
C GLU A 226 31.41 10.50 41.52
N GLY A 227 31.71 10.46 42.82
CA GLY A 227 32.69 9.52 43.37
C GLY A 227 34.16 9.84 43.06
N ILE A 228 34.47 11.05 42.56
CA ILE A 228 35.83 11.54 42.22
C ILE A 228 36.31 12.62 43.19
#